data_AF-K1Y5F2-F1
#
_entry.id   AF-K1Y5F2-F1
#
_cell.length_a   1.000
_cell.length_b   1.000
_cell.length_c   1.000
_cell.angle_alpha   90.00
_cell.angle_beta   90.00
_cell.angle_gamma   90.00
#
_symmetry.space_group_name_H-M   'P 1'
#
loop_
_entity.id
_entity.type
_entity.pdbx_description
1 polymer ?
#
loop_
_entity_poly.entity_id
_entity_poly.type
_entity_poly.pdbx_seq_one_letter_code
_entity_poly.pdbx_strand_id
1 'polypeptide(L)'
;MLRRPQKLVYLNFSASTLRLQSSYLVTSVIIYWVILRGALDGDIFLEKCTVKNVQEVTTAFKAEHSVEPTDEPKCATNEIDIERASISKCMSFDIEHPSMLKVNLATGQHTPMIRCHIGITGLKTAIPHDLDVVEPLPIDHLRGEEMRVHSTGDWFASALTVLSTSSQTMLWNYKVPTAIFAFSQRESILCGVLALLCIIDESATPEWATKYNDEEEERETVMRKLRESSRAMMREMSLSPAEKAKAFRERVSKKHDEWFEGLNAIRRRGAQRADTRIVEAVQSPKWDNKLVAEHNLLWLKWTGHVQESHDLRRAVEVLLWRMVKEPPFARDLAHTLD
;
A
#
# COMPACT_ATOMS: atom_id res chain seq x y z
N MET A 1 9.83 -15.10 59.92
CA MET A 1 9.72 -14.63 58.52
C MET A 1 8.33 -14.07 58.30
N LEU A 2 8.16 -12.76 58.43
CA LEU A 2 6.88 -12.06 58.30
C LEU A 2 6.62 -11.75 56.83
N ARG A 3 5.56 -12.32 56.25
CA ARG A 3 5.05 -11.95 54.93
C ARG A 3 4.66 -10.48 54.97
N ARG A 4 5.31 -9.67 54.13
CA ARG A 4 4.95 -8.25 53.97
C ARG A 4 3.52 -8.15 53.42
N PRO A 5 2.67 -7.26 53.97
CA PRO A 5 1.36 -6.98 53.41
C PRO A 5 1.53 -6.34 52.03
N GLN A 6 0.89 -6.93 51.02
CA GLN A 6 0.74 -6.30 49.71
C GLN A 6 -0.12 -5.04 49.90
N LYS A 7 0.50 -3.86 49.76
CA LYS A 7 -0.22 -2.59 49.77
C LYS A 7 -1.13 -2.53 48.55
N LEU A 8 -2.43 -2.39 48.77
CA LEU A 8 -3.37 -1.98 47.74
C LEU A 8 -3.09 -0.49 47.42
N VAL A 9 -2.51 -0.24 46.25
CA VAL A 9 -2.33 1.11 45.71
C VAL A 9 -3.46 1.36 44.71
N TYR A 10 -4.38 2.27 45.05
CA TYR A 10 -5.36 2.79 44.10
C TYR A 10 -4.71 3.89 43.28
N LEU A 11 -4.25 3.57 42.06
CA LEU A 11 -3.88 4.56 41.06
C LEU A 11 -5.11 4.84 40.20
N ASN A 12 -5.77 5.98 40.46
CA ASN A 12 -6.75 6.56 39.56
C ASN A 12 -6.02 7.19 38.38
N PHE A 13 -5.89 6.45 37.27
CA PHE A 13 -5.58 7.04 35.97
C PHE A 13 -6.88 7.40 35.26
N SER A 14 -6.98 8.66 34.81
CA SER A 14 -8.11 9.16 34.03
C SER A 14 -8.33 8.28 32.79
N ALA A 15 -9.50 7.63 32.72
CA ALA A 15 -9.86 6.67 31.68
C ALA A 15 -9.88 7.27 30.25
N SER A 16 -9.85 8.59 30.13
CA SER A 16 -9.88 9.31 28.85
C SER A 16 -8.54 9.27 28.12
N THR A 17 -7.41 9.20 28.84
CA THR A 17 -6.07 9.28 28.24
C THR A 17 -5.58 7.91 27.72
N LEU A 18 -6.09 6.80 28.29
CA LEU A 18 -5.70 5.43 27.92
C LEU A 18 -6.41 4.90 26.66
N ARG A 19 -7.63 5.36 26.35
CA ARG A 19 -8.35 4.92 25.14
C ARG A 19 -7.66 5.37 23.84
N LEU A 20 -7.10 6.58 23.84
CA LEU A 20 -6.33 7.10 22.71
C LEU A 20 -4.97 6.38 22.57
N GLN A 21 -4.30 6.04 23.68
CA GLN A 21 -3.01 5.35 23.65
C GLN A 21 -3.09 3.91 23.13
N SER A 22 -4.28 3.29 23.20
CA SER A 22 -4.47 1.91 22.77
C SER A 22 -4.54 1.74 21.26
N SER A 23 -5.11 2.71 20.54
CA SER A 23 -5.18 2.64 19.08
C SER A 23 -3.79 2.70 18.45
N TYR A 24 -2.91 3.59 18.90
CA TYR A 24 -1.66 3.90 18.18
C TYR A 24 -0.62 2.77 18.12
N LEU A 25 -0.57 1.90 19.14
CA LEU A 25 0.36 0.76 19.14
C LEU A 25 -0.15 -0.41 18.28
N VAL A 26 -1.45 -0.67 18.36
CA VAL A 26 -2.19 -1.66 17.54
C VAL A 26 -2.07 -1.30 16.06
N THR A 27 -2.21 0.00 15.75
CA THR A 27 -2.12 0.50 14.39
C THR A 27 -0.70 0.37 13.84
N SER A 28 0.32 0.75 14.62
CA SER A 28 1.73 0.61 14.23
C SER A 28 2.08 -0.83 13.84
N VAL A 29 1.74 -1.82 14.67
CA VAL A 29 2.05 -3.23 14.38
C VAL A 29 1.39 -3.73 13.08
N ILE A 30 0.14 -3.30 12.80
CA ILE A 30 -0.55 -3.66 11.55
C ILE A 30 0.12 -3.02 10.33
N ILE A 31 0.52 -1.76 10.44
CA ILE A 31 1.14 -1.00 9.34
C ILE A 31 2.45 -1.69 8.91
N TYR A 32 3.33 -1.98 9.87
CA TYR A 32 4.60 -2.62 9.55
C TYR A 32 4.41 -4.05 9.05
N TRP A 33 3.37 -4.77 9.51
CA TRP A 33 3.00 -6.07 8.94
C TRP A 33 2.59 -5.97 7.47
N VAL A 34 1.82 -4.95 7.08
CA VAL A 34 1.45 -4.71 5.68
C VAL A 34 2.67 -4.35 4.83
N ILE A 35 3.51 -3.45 5.32
CA ILE A 35 4.73 -3.04 4.62
C ILE A 35 5.66 -4.25 4.39
N LEU A 36 5.84 -5.09 5.41
CA LEU A 36 6.62 -6.33 5.34
C LEU A 36 6.09 -7.31 4.30
N ARG A 37 4.78 -7.59 4.34
CA ARG A 37 4.18 -8.55 3.41
C ARG A 37 4.16 -8.02 1.98
N GLY A 38 3.84 -6.74 1.78
CA GLY A 38 3.88 -6.10 0.47
C GLY A 38 5.29 -6.07 -0.14
N ALA A 39 6.33 -5.89 0.69
CA ALA A 39 7.72 -5.92 0.24
C ALA A 39 8.24 -7.35 -0.03
N LEU A 40 7.83 -8.34 0.76
CA LEU A 40 8.25 -9.74 0.60
C LEU A 40 7.56 -10.45 -0.57
N ASP A 41 6.33 -10.07 -0.89
CA ASP A 41 5.60 -10.53 -2.08
C ASP A 41 5.94 -9.66 -3.34
N GLY A 42 7.12 -9.00 -3.33
CA GLY A 42 7.53 -7.94 -4.26
C GLY A 42 7.43 -8.25 -5.76
N ASP A 43 7.44 -9.52 -6.15
CA ASP A 43 7.22 -9.93 -7.55
C ASP A 43 5.78 -9.67 -8.02
N ILE A 44 4.78 -9.85 -7.14
CA ILE A 44 3.35 -9.61 -7.47
C ILE A 44 3.02 -8.11 -7.42
N PHE A 45 3.75 -7.37 -6.60
CA PHE A 45 3.48 -5.97 -6.28
C PHE A 45 3.89 -5.03 -7.42
N LEU A 46 5.11 -5.21 -7.96
CA LEU A 46 5.58 -4.45 -9.12
C LEU A 46 4.74 -4.77 -10.36
N GLU A 47 4.36 -6.04 -10.56
CA GLU A 47 3.54 -6.46 -11.70
C GLU A 47 2.15 -5.82 -11.66
N LYS A 48 1.47 -5.73 -10.52
CA LYS A 48 0.13 -5.12 -10.45
C LYS A 48 0.12 -3.59 -10.58
N CYS A 49 1.08 -2.88 -9.98
CA CYS A 49 1.17 -1.42 -10.13
C CYS A 49 1.71 -1.02 -11.52
N THR A 50 2.52 -1.86 -12.18
CA THR A 50 2.87 -1.64 -13.60
C THR A 50 1.73 -2.01 -14.53
N VAL A 51 0.99 -3.09 -14.30
CA VAL A 51 -0.15 -3.48 -15.15
C VAL A 51 -1.25 -2.43 -15.12
N LYS A 52 -1.60 -1.82 -13.98
CA LYS A 52 -2.58 -0.70 -13.97
C LYS A 52 -2.11 0.49 -14.83
N ASN A 53 -0.86 0.92 -14.67
CA ASN A 53 -0.29 2.02 -15.47
C ASN A 53 -0.13 1.68 -16.96
N VAL A 54 0.28 0.45 -17.29
CA VAL A 54 0.43 -0.01 -18.68
C VAL A 54 -0.94 -0.20 -19.33
N GLN A 55 -1.92 -0.73 -18.60
CA GLN A 55 -3.25 -1.01 -19.13
C GLN A 55 -4.01 0.30 -19.39
N GLU A 56 -3.91 1.31 -18.51
CA GLU A 56 -4.41 2.68 -18.76
C GLU A 56 -3.79 3.29 -20.02
N VAL A 57 -2.47 3.19 -20.18
CA VAL A 57 -1.75 3.65 -21.39
C VAL A 57 -2.16 2.87 -22.64
N THR A 58 -2.41 1.56 -22.52
CA THR A 58 -2.77 0.70 -23.66
C THR A 58 -4.25 0.88 -24.08
N THR A 59 -5.14 1.17 -23.12
CA THR A 59 -6.53 1.54 -23.43
C THR A 59 -6.64 2.92 -24.06
N ALA A 60 -5.83 3.89 -23.63
CA ALA A 60 -5.72 5.18 -24.31
C ALA A 60 -5.20 5.01 -25.75
N PHE A 61 -4.18 4.17 -25.93
CA PHE A 61 -3.60 3.88 -27.26
C PHE A 61 -4.56 3.12 -28.20
N LYS A 62 -5.41 2.22 -27.67
CA LYS A 62 -6.44 1.51 -28.46
C LYS A 62 -7.63 2.40 -28.83
N ALA A 63 -7.97 3.39 -28.01
CA ALA A 63 -9.04 4.34 -28.31
C ALA A 63 -8.67 5.30 -29.46
N GLU A 64 -7.38 5.57 -29.68
CA GLU A 64 -6.91 6.48 -30.73
C GLU A 64 -6.61 5.82 -32.09
N HIS A 65 -6.60 4.48 -32.19
CA HIS A 65 -6.21 3.78 -33.42
C HIS A 65 -7.30 2.88 -34.03
N SER A 66 -8.54 2.93 -33.54
CA SER A 66 -9.70 2.42 -34.27
C SER A 66 -10.24 3.46 -35.25
N VAL A 67 -9.44 3.79 -36.27
CA VAL A 67 -9.94 4.42 -37.50
C VAL A 67 -9.95 3.34 -38.56
N GLU A 68 -11.12 2.76 -38.81
CA GLU A 68 -11.33 1.89 -39.97
C GLU A 68 -11.06 2.69 -41.25
N PRO A 69 -10.34 2.12 -42.24
CA PRO A 69 -10.18 2.75 -43.53
C PRO A 69 -11.45 2.52 -44.36
N THR A 70 -12.35 3.50 -44.39
CA THR A 70 -13.45 3.55 -45.37
C THR A 70 -13.17 4.62 -46.40
N ASP A 71 -13.00 4.17 -47.64
CA ASP A 71 -12.88 4.99 -48.84
C ASP A 71 -14.23 5.61 -49.26
N GLU A 72 -14.11 6.82 -49.82
CA GLU A 72 -15.05 7.62 -50.63
C GLU A 72 -15.97 8.68 -49.98
N PRO A 73 -16.13 9.87 -50.64
CA PRO A 73 -16.81 11.02 -50.08
C PRO A 73 -18.27 11.13 -50.56
N LYS A 74 -19.21 11.35 -49.63
CA LYS A 74 -20.51 11.95 -49.94
C LYS A 74 -20.89 13.03 -48.93
N CYS A 75 -21.47 14.07 -49.50
CA CYS A 75 -21.89 15.33 -48.90
C CYS A 75 -23.17 15.16 -48.05
N ALA A 76 -23.35 16.14 -47.15
CA ALA A 76 -24.60 16.58 -46.49
C ALA A 76 -24.98 15.95 -45.12
N THR A 77 -24.85 16.83 -44.11
CA THR A 77 -25.80 17.16 -43.00
C THR A 77 -26.51 16.03 -42.26
N ASN A 78 -26.33 15.96 -40.94
CA ASN A 78 -27.34 16.38 -39.95
C ASN A 78 -26.81 16.31 -38.51
N GLU A 79 -27.43 17.14 -37.66
CA GLU A 79 -27.37 17.19 -36.20
C GLU A 79 -27.33 15.82 -35.52
N ILE A 80 -26.65 15.71 -34.37
CA ILE A 80 -27.08 14.88 -33.24
C ILE A 80 -26.59 15.51 -31.93
N ASP A 81 -27.50 15.42 -30.97
CA ASP A 81 -27.53 15.87 -29.59
C ASP A 81 -26.37 15.40 -28.70
N ILE A 82 -26.01 16.28 -27.76
CA ILE A 82 -25.13 15.97 -26.63
C ILE A 82 -26.00 15.44 -25.50
N GLU A 83 -26.09 14.12 -25.37
CA GLU A 83 -26.65 13.47 -24.19
C GLU A 83 -25.53 12.94 -23.28
N ARG A 84 -25.63 13.25 -21.99
CA ARG A 84 -24.72 12.84 -20.92
C ARG A 84 -24.71 11.32 -20.76
N ALA A 85 -23.52 10.75 -20.53
CA ALA A 85 -23.40 9.50 -19.80
C ALA A 85 -22.23 9.57 -18.81
N SER A 86 -22.59 9.56 -17.53
CA SER A 86 -21.72 9.33 -16.39
C SER A 86 -21.06 7.95 -16.50
N ILE A 87 -19.74 7.89 -16.39
CA ILE A 87 -19.03 6.62 -16.18
C ILE A 87 -18.72 6.52 -14.68
N SER A 88 -19.69 5.98 -13.94
CA SER A 88 -19.44 5.22 -12.73
C SER A 88 -19.59 3.76 -13.10
N LYS A 89 -18.47 3.02 -13.20
CA LYS A 89 -18.49 1.56 -13.16
C LYS A 89 -17.13 0.99 -12.80
N CYS A 90 -17.02 0.54 -11.55
CA CYS A 90 -16.02 -0.40 -11.10
C CYS A 90 -16.14 -1.69 -11.92
N MET A 91 -15.04 -2.13 -12.52
CA MET A 91 -14.91 -3.49 -13.05
C MET A 91 -14.41 -4.40 -11.93
N SER A 92 -15.16 -5.46 -11.66
CA SER A 92 -14.71 -6.62 -10.90
C SER A 92 -13.80 -7.48 -11.78
N PHE A 93 -12.74 -8.02 -11.20
CA PHE A 93 -11.89 -9.04 -11.82
C PHE A 93 -11.72 -10.20 -10.84
N ASP A 94 -12.07 -11.39 -11.29
CA ASP A 94 -11.75 -12.64 -10.60
C ASP A 94 -10.29 -12.97 -10.90
N ILE A 95 -9.49 -13.08 -9.85
CA ILE A 95 -8.11 -13.59 -9.91
C ILE A 95 -8.05 -14.81 -9.02
N GLU A 96 -7.82 -15.98 -9.62
CA GLU A 96 -7.51 -17.19 -8.89
C GLU A 96 -6.16 -17.03 -8.15
N HIS A 97 -6.20 -17.22 -6.84
CA HIS A 97 -5.09 -17.02 -5.91
C HIS A 97 -3.98 -18.07 -6.04
N PRO A 98 -2.69 -17.68 -5.94
CA PRO A 98 -1.66 -18.59 -5.52
C PRO A 98 -1.78 -18.82 -4.02
N SER A 99 -2.07 -20.07 -3.69
CA SER A 99 -2.04 -20.70 -2.38
C SER A 99 -0.86 -20.27 -1.52
N MET A 100 -1.13 -19.77 -0.31
CA MET A 100 -0.54 -20.16 0.98
C MET A 100 -1.05 -19.22 2.08
N LEU A 101 -2.30 -19.46 2.48
CA LEU A 101 -2.89 -19.27 3.81
C LEU A 101 -4.40 -19.52 3.66
N LYS A 102 -4.76 -20.72 3.15
CA LYS A 102 -6.07 -21.28 3.49
C LYS A 102 -5.96 -21.72 4.95
N VAL A 103 -6.04 -20.76 5.87
CA VAL A 103 -6.56 -21.08 7.21
C VAL A 103 -7.91 -21.70 6.91
N ASN A 104 -8.07 -22.98 7.24
CA ASN A 104 -9.24 -23.79 6.95
C ASN A 104 -10.49 -23.13 7.57
N LEU A 105 -11.08 -22.18 6.85
CA LEU A 105 -12.34 -21.53 7.24
C LEU A 105 -13.56 -22.38 6.86
N ALA A 106 -13.33 -23.50 6.15
CA ALA A 106 -14.38 -24.41 5.74
C ALA A 106 -14.90 -25.31 6.89
N THR A 107 -14.19 -25.41 8.02
CA THR A 107 -14.58 -26.33 9.12
C THR A 107 -15.22 -25.65 10.32
N GLY A 108 -15.39 -24.32 10.33
CA GLY A 108 -15.97 -23.62 11.49
C GLY A 108 -15.24 -23.88 12.82
N GLN A 109 -14.00 -24.36 12.77
CA GLN A 109 -13.21 -24.64 13.95
C GLN A 109 -12.78 -23.32 14.57
N HIS A 110 -13.32 -23.03 15.75
CA HIS A 110 -12.89 -21.90 16.57
C HIS A 110 -11.38 -22.02 16.79
N THR A 111 -10.62 -20.99 16.41
CA THR A 111 -9.20 -20.88 16.78
C THR A 111 -9.10 -21.03 18.30
N PRO A 112 -8.31 -22.00 18.80
CA PRO A 112 -8.28 -22.32 20.21
C PRO A 112 -7.86 -21.09 20.99
N MET A 113 -8.62 -20.76 22.03
CA MET A 113 -8.35 -19.58 22.84
C MET A 113 -7.04 -19.79 23.62
N ILE A 114 -6.14 -18.81 23.62
CA ILE A 114 -4.87 -18.88 24.37
C ILE A 114 -4.96 -17.90 25.53
N ARG A 115 -4.78 -18.41 26.76
CA ARG A 115 -4.64 -17.59 27.96
C ARG A 115 -3.18 -17.22 28.16
N CYS A 116 -2.87 -15.93 28.03
CA CYS A 116 -1.54 -15.38 28.25
C CYS A 116 -1.44 -14.78 29.66
N HIS A 117 -0.38 -15.13 30.41
CA HIS A 117 -0.05 -14.49 31.67
C HIS A 117 1.14 -13.54 31.48
N ILE A 118 0.89 -12.24 31.62
CA ILE A 118 1.89 -11.18 31.50
C ILE A 118 2.34 -10.75 32.91
N GLY A 119 3.65 -10.72 33.13
CA GLY A 119 4.26 -10.16 34.34
C GLY A 119 4.89 -8.79 34.10
N ILE A 120 5.63 -8.29 35.09
CA ILE A 120 6.35 -7.00 35.00
C ILE A 120 7.41 -6.96 33.90
N THR A 121 8.00 -8.11 33.54
CA THR A 121 9.04 -8.27 32.53
C THR A 121 8.52 -8.77 31.17
N GLY A 122 7.19 -8.82 30.98
CA GLY A 122 6.56 -9.31 29.75
C GLY A 122 5.89 -10.67 29.89
N LEU A 123 5.77 -11.43 28.80
CA LEU A 123 5.03 -12.68 28.75
C LEU A 123 5.73 -13.80 29.57
N LYS A 124 5.02 -14.39 30.53
CA LYS A 124 5.56 -15.46 31.40
C LYS A 124 5.18 -16.87 30.94
N THR A 125 3.90 -17.05 30.59
CA THR A 125 3.32 -18.34 30.16
C THR A 125 2.16 -18.09 29.20
N ALA A 126 1.96 -19.00 28.25
CA ALA A 126 0.77 -19.06 27.40
C ALA A 126 0.18 -20.47 27.49
N ILE A 127 -1.10 -20.59 27.83
CA ILE A 127 -1.79 -21.86 28.07
C ILE A 127 -3.01 -21.94 27.14
N PRO A 128 -3.16 -22.98 26.31
CA PRO A 128 -4.37 -23.15 25.50
C PRO A 128 -5.58 -23.44 26.41
N HIS A 129 -6.74 -22.87 26.09
CA HIS A 129 -7.95 -23.00 26.91
C HIS A 129 -8.66 -24.34 26.68
N ASP A 130 -8.57 -24.91 25.48
CA ASP A 130 -9.51 -25.93 24.99
C ASP A 130 -9.03 -27.39 25.17
N LEU A 131 -8.06 -27.65 26.05
CA LEU A 131 -7.56 -29.01 26.26
C LEU A 131 -7.42 -29.29 27.77
N ASP A 132 -7.86 -30.48 28.19
CA ASP A 132 -7.55 -31.06 29.52
C ASP A 132 -6.03 -31.20 29.76
N VAL A 133 -5.24 -30.96 28.71
CA VAL A 133 -3.78 -30.90 28.72
C VAL A 133 -3.32 -29.48 29.05
N VAL A 134 -2.85 -29.29 30.28
CA VAL A 134 -2.38 -28.02 30.86
C VAL A 134 -0.94 -27.69 30.42
N GLU A 135 -0.45 -28.27 29.33
CA GLU A 135 0.93 -28.04 28.90
C GLU A 135 1.09 -26.61 28.34
N PRO A 136 1.99 -25.80 28.91
CA PRO A 136 2.22 -24.44 28.44
C PRO A 136 2.89 -24.47 27.06
N LEU A 137 2.50 -23.54 26.19
CA LEU A 137 3.12 -23.37 24.88
C LEU A 137 4.57 -22.89 25.04
N PRO A 138 5.50 -23.38 24.20
CA PRO A 138 6.87 -22.87 24.18
C PRO A 138 6.86 -21.42 23.68
N ILE A 139 7.24 -20.49 24.55
CA ILE A 139 7.20 -19.04 24.30
C ILE A 139 8.57 -18.38 24.54
N ASP A 140 9.65 -19.14 24.45
CA ASP A 140 11.01 -18.63 24.74
C ASP A 140 11.44 -17.50 23.79
N HIS A 141 10.79 -17.38 22.63
CA HIS A 141 10.97 -16.28 21.67
C HIS A 141 10.20 -15.01 22.02
N LEU A 142 9.20 -15.09 22.90
CA LEU A 142 8.39 -13.94 23.36
C LEU A 142 8.73 -13.52 24.80
N ARG A 143 9.64 -14.23 25.47
CA ARG A 143 10.09 -13.85 26.82
C ARG A 143 10.98 -12.62 26.72
N GLY A 144 10.58 -11.56 27.43
CA GLY A 144 11.44 -10.39 27.66
C GLY A 144 12.60 -10.81 28.55
N GLU A 145 13.81 -10.68 28.05
CA GLU A 145 15.04 -10.93 28.80
C GLU A 145 15.87 -9.65 28.71
N GLU A 146 16.20 -9.06 29.87
CA GLU A 146 16.85 -7.73 29.98
C GLU A 146 18.18 -7.62 29.22
N MET A 147 18.75 -8.76 28.83
CA MET A 147 20.07 -8.88 28.20
C MET A 147 20.00 -9.27 26.71
N ARG A 148 18.80 -9.51 26.15
CA ARG A 148 18.64 -9.86 24.73
C ARG A 148 18.60 -8.62 23.84
N VAL A 149 19.15 -8.78 22.64
CA VAL A 149 19.14 -7.79 21.55
C VAL A 149 17.74 -7.62 20.93
N HIS A 150 16.83 -8.57 21.16
CA HIS A 150 15.55 -8.63 20.45
C HIS A 150 14.39 -8.10 21.29
N SER A 151 13.67 -7.09 20.79
CA SER A 151 12.50 -6.48 21.42
C SER A 151 11.19 -7.28 21.20
N THR A 152 11.26 -8.49 20.64
CA THR A 152 10.08 -9.27 20.24
C THR A 152 9.08 -9.47 21.39
N GLY A 153 9.58 -9.82 22.57
CA GLY A 153 8.76 -9.97 23.77
C GLY A 153 8.15 -8.65 24.24
N ASP A 154 8.87 -7.55 24.08
CA ASP A 154 8.42 -6.21 24.47
C ASP A 154 7.31 -5.71 23.55
N TRP A 155 7.44 -5.89 22.23
CA TRP A 155 6.39 -5.59 21.27
C TRP A 155 5.14 -6.42 21.52
N PHE A 156 5.30 -7.73 21.70
CA PHE A 156 4.18 -8.63 22.00
C PHE A 156 3.46 -8.24 23.29
N ALA A 157 4.20 -8.06 24.39
CA ALA A 157 3.61 -7.72 25.69
C ALA A 157 2.98 -6.33 25.69
N SER A 158 3.57 -5.37 24.98
CA SER A 158 3.01 -4.02 24.83
C SER A 158 1.70 -4.04 24.04
N ALA A 159 1.68 -4.67 22.87
CA ALA A 159 0.47 -4.78 22.05
C ALA A 159 -0.64 -5.55 22.79
N LEU A 160 -0.32 -6.65 23.46
CA LEU A 160 -1.29 -7.44 24.23
C LEU A 160 -1.85 -6.66 25.43
N THR A 161 -1.00 -5.91 26.16
CA THR A 161 -1.42 -5.07 27.29
C THR A 161 -2.38 -3.99 26.83
N VAL A 162 -2.03 -3.33 25.72
CA VAL A 162 -2.83 -2.29 25.10
C VAL A 162 -4.20 -2.79 24.65
N LEU A 163 -4.23 -3.95 23.99
CA LEU A 163 -5.45 -4.61 23.52
C LEU A 163 -6.35 -5.02 24.70
N SER A 164 -5.74 -5.54 25.76
CA SER A 164 -6.43 -6.03 26.95
C SER A 164 -7.01 -4.88 27.80
N THR A 165 -6.32 -3.75 27.86
CA THR A 165 -6.75 -2.55 28.61
C THR A 165 -8.09 -2.01 28.09
N SER A 166 -8.41 -2.23 26.82
CA SER A 166 -9.70 -1.83 26.25
C SER A 166 -10.89 -2.65 26.77
N SER A 167 -10.66 -3.84 27.34
CA SER A 167 -11.74 -4.83 27.55
C SER A 167 -12.07 -5.10 29.02
N GLN A 168 -11.12 -4.95 29.94
CA GLN A 168 -11.34 -5.09 31.39
C GLN A 168 -10.14 -4.51 32.14
N THR A 169 -10.40 -3.69 33.16
CA THR A 169 -9.40 -2.97 33.97
C THR A 169 -8.67 -3.91 34.94
N MET A 170 -8.06 -4.99 34.44
CA MET A 170 -7.20 -5.82 35.27
C MET A 170 -5.85 -5.14 35.50
N LEU A 171 -5.36 -5.29 36.72
CA LEU A 171 -4.13 -4.71 37.28
C LEU A 171 -2.88 -5.32 36.61
N TRP A 172 -2.67 -5.06 35.33
CA TRP A 172 -1.44 -5.44 34.65
C TRP A 172 -0.31 -4.59 35.21
N ASN A 173 0.71 -5.24 35.77
CA ASN A 173 1.92 -4.54 36.24
C ASN A 173 2.97 -4.37 35.13
N TYR A 174 2.65 -4.73 33.88
CA TYR A 174 3.55 -4.52 32.75
C TYR A 174 3.55 -3.05 32.34
N LYS A 175 4.74 -2.43 32.33
CA LYS A 175 4.94 -1.08 31.86
C LYS A 175 5.44 -1.12 30.42
N VAL A 176 4.66 -0.56 29.50
CA VAL A 176 5.09 -0.42 28.10
C VAL A 176 6.41 0.36 28.04
N PRO A 177 7.46 -0.17 27.40
CA PRO A 177 8.73 0.53 27.23
C PRO A 177 8.53 1.91 26.59
N THR A 178 9.25 2.91 27.11
CA THR A 178 9.10 4.31 26.68
C THR A 178 9.47 4.50 25.20
N ALA A 179 10.40 3.71 24.67
CA ALA A 179 10.77 3.74 23.24
C ALA A 179 9.58 3.33 22.35
N ILE A 180 8.97 2.18 22.65
CA ILE A 180 7.77 1.67 21.96
C ILE A 180 6.62 2.66 22.05
N PHE A 181 6.40 3.22 23.24
CA PHE A 181 5.37 4.22 23.46
C PHE A 181 5.61 5.51 22.66
N ALA A 182 6.83 6.06 22.71
CA ALA A 182 7.18 7.26 21.96
C ALA A 182 7.10 7.04 20.44
N PHE A 183 7.46 5.85 19.97
CA PHE A 183 7.31 5.47 18.57
C PHE A 183 5.84 5.51 18.13
N SER A 184 4.93 4.92 18.92
CA SER A 184 3.51 4.88 18.57
C SER A 184 2.85 6.25 18.47
N GLN A 185 3.35 7.25 19.19
CA GLN A 185 2.80 8.61 19.14
C GLN A 185 3.33 9.44 17.97
N ARG A 186 4.39 8.98 17.30
CA ARG A 186 4.98 9.74 16.19
C ARG A 186 4.26 9.37 14.91
N GLU A 187 3.82 10.39 14.18
CA GLU A 187 3.47 10.27 12.78
C GLU A 187 4.72 9.84 12.02
N SER A 188 4.71 8.61 11.52
CA SER A 188 5.91 7.97 10.97
C SER A 188 5.83 7.73 9.48
N ILE A 189 4.62 7.55 8.93
CA ILE A 189 4.44 7.08 7.55
C ILE A 189 4.03 8.24 6.65
N LEU A 190 4.74 8.36 5.53
CA LEU A 190 4.56 9.38 4.51
C LEU A 190 3.41 8.97 3.57
N CYS A 191 2.43 9.86 3.36
CA CYS A 191 1.24 9.52 2.59
C CYS A 191 1.55 9.21 1.11
N GLY A 192 2.52 9.91 0.52
CA GLY A 192 2.92 9.69 -0.87
C GLY A 192 3.56 8.32 -1.08
N VAL A 193 4.27 7.79 -0.08
CA VAL A 193 4.81 6.42 -0.14
C VAL A 193 3.66 5.40 -0.15
N LEU A 194 2.62 5.61 0.65
CA LEU A 194 1.46 4.72 0.66
C LEU A 194 0.67 4.74 -0.66
N ALA A 195 0.60 5.90 -1.31
CA ALA A 195 0.01 6.04 -2.64
C ALA A 195 0.86 5.36 -3.73
N LEU A 196 2.19 5.53 -3.71
CA LEU A 196 3.10 4.82 -4.63
C LEU A 196 3.03 3.30 -4.46
N LEU A 197 2.82 2.83 -3.24
CA LEU A 197 2.61 1.43 -2.91
C LEU A 197 1.19 0.94 -3.28
N CYS A 198 0.36 1.76 -3.93
CA CYS A 198 -1.02 1.39 -4.29
C CYS A 198 -1.85 0.89 -3.08
N ILE A 199 -1.48 1.26 -1.84
CA ILE A 199 -2.20 0.88 -0.61
C ILE A 199 -3.41 1.78 -0.43
N ILE A 200 -3.22 3.06 -0.75
CA ILE A 200 -4.22 4.12 -0.65
C ILE A 200 -4.37 4.77 -2.03
N ASP A 201 -5.60 5.15 -2.37
CA ASP A 201 -5.87 5.93 -3.57
C ASP A 201 -5.41 7.38 -3.40
N GLU A 202 -4.86 7.96 -4.47
CA GLU A 202 -4.33 9.33 -4.46
C GLU A 202 -5.39 10.37 -4.12
N SER A 203 -6.66 10.09 -4.45
CA SER A 203 -7.79 10.95 -4.13
C SER A 203 -8.03 11.09 -2.62
N ALA A 204 -7.64 10.10 -1.82
CA ALA A 204 -7.75 10.12 -0.36
C ALA A 204 -6.54 10.80 0.30
N THR A 205 -5.49 11.10 -0.46
CA THR A 205 -4.29 11.76 0.04
C THR A 205 -4.33 13.27 -0.20
N PRO A 206 -3.75 14.10 0.70
CA PRO A 206 -3.45 15.48 0.37
C PRO A 206 -2.60 15.57 -0.90
N GLU A 207 -2.67 16.69 -1.62
CA GLU A 207 -1.84 16.89 -2.80
C GLU A 207 -0.35 16.85 -2.41
N TRP A 208 0.35 15.83 -2.91
CA TRP A 208 1.77 15.58 -2.63
C TRP A 208 2.63 15.44 -3.89
N ALA A 209 2.02 15.10 -5.03
CA ALA A 209 2.74 14.89 -6.29
C ALA A 209 2.49 16.02 -7.29
N THR A 210 3.49 16.35 -8.10
CA THR A 210 3.33 17.28 -9.22
C THR A 210 2.42 16.67 -10.29
N LYS A 211 1.36 17.41 -10.68
CA LYS A 211 0.48 17.05 -11.78
C LYS A 211 1.00 17.64 -13.09
N TYR A 212 1.21 16.78 -14.09
CA TYR A 212 1.60 17.20 -15.43
C TYR A 212 0.37 17.29 -16.33
N ASN A 213 0.26 18.36 -17.12
CA ASN A 213 -0.76 18.49 -18.15
C ASN A 213 -0.17 18.04 -19.50
N ASP A 214 -0.16 16.73 -19.72
CA ASP A 214 0.42 16.14 -20.93
C ASP A 214 -0.43 16.40 -22.18
N GLU A 215 -1.75 16.51 -22.02
CA GLU A 215 -2.68 16.72 -23.15
C GLU A 215 -2.41 18.01 -23.90
N GLU A 216 -2.14 19.11 -23.18
CA GLU A 216 -1.84 20.38 -23.81
C GLU A 216 -0.49 20.35 -24.53
N GLU A 217 0.54 19.75 -23.92
CA GLU A 217 1.86 19.61 -24.54
C GLU A 217 1.79 18.75 -25.80
N GLU A 218 1.07 17.62 -25.75
CA GLU A 218 0.88 16.74 -26.89
C GLU A 218 0.14 17.46 -28.02
N ARG A 219 -0.94 18.17 -27.70
CA ARG A 219 -1.70 18.96 -28.68
C ARG A 219 -0.81 19.99 -29.38
N GLU A 220 0.01 20.74 -28.64
CA GLU A 220 0.95 21.70 -29.22
C GLU A 220 1.99 21.03 -30.11
N THR A 221 2.53 19.88 -29.69
CA THR A 221 3.54 19.15 -30.49
C THR A 221 2.94 18.62 -31.80
N VAL A 222 1.70 18.14 -31.79
CA VAL A 222 0.99 17.67 -32.99
C VAL A 222 0.74 18.83 -33.96
N MET A 223 0.25 19.97 -33.48
CA MET A 223 0.04 21.15 -34.33
C MET A 223 1.35 21.66 -34.94
N ARG A 224 2.45 21.65 -34.17
CA ARG A 224 3.78 22.03 -34.67
C ARG A 224 4.24 21.10 -35.78
N LYS A 225 4.16 19.77 -35.57
CA LYS A 225 4.53 18.76 -36.58
C LYS A 225 3.71 18.90 -37.86
N LEU A 226 2.41 19.17 -37.75
CA LEU A 226 1.52 19.37 -38.90
C LEU A 226 1.94 20.59 -39.74
N ARG A 227 2.21 21.73 -39.08
CA ARG A 227 2.67 22.97 -39.75
C ARG A 227 4.02 22.76 -40.43
N GLU A 228 4.94 22.06 -39.79
CA GLU A 228 6.26 21.75 -40.35
C GLU A 228 6.17 20.82 -41.55
N SER A 229 5.34 19.77 -41.48
CA SER A 229 5.10 18.85 -42.59
C SER A 229 4.47 19.58 -43.79
N SER A 230 3.50 20.47 -43.55
CA SER A 230 2.88 21.29 -44.61
C SER A 230 3.88 22.24 -45.27
N ARG A 231 4.70 22.93 -44.46
CA ARG A 231 5.79 23.80 -44.97
C ARG A 231 6.87 23.03 -45.74
N ALA A 232 7.17 21.80 -45.36
CA ALA A 232 8.10 20.94 -46.10
C ALA A 232 7.50 20.54 -47.46
N MET A 233 6.23 20.13 -47.49
CA MET A 233 5.54 19.73 -48.71
C MET A 233 5.41 20.88 -49.72
N MET A 234 5.10 22.10 -49.26
CA MET A 234 5.06 23.28 -50.14
C MET A 234 6.43 23.57 -50.77
N ARG A 235 7.53 23.41 -50.01
CA ARG A 235 8.89 23.54 -50.55
C ARG A 235 9.24 22.44 -51.56
N GLU A 236 8.77 21.21 -51.33
CA GLU A 236 8.96 20.09 -52.26
C GLU A 236 8.23 20.32 -53.60
N MET A 237 7.10 21.03 -53.59
CA MET A 237 6.34 21.32 -54.81
C MET A 237 7.00 22.34 -55.74
N SER A 238 7.88 23.20 -55.23
CA SER A 238 8.60 24.19 -56.05
C SER A 238 9.88 23.67 -56.71
N LEU A 239 10.31 22.43 -56.40
CA LEU A 239 11.56 21.85 -56.88
C LEU A 239 11.39 21.13 -58.23
N SER A 240 12.50 20.95 -58.96
CA SER A 240 12.52 20.14 -60.17
C SER A 240 12.19 18.67 -59.88
N PRO A 241 11.70 17.87 -60.85
CA PRO A 241 11.25 16.49 -60.58
C PRO A 241 12.33 15.57 -59.99
N ALA A 242 13.58 15.71 -60.42
CA ALA A 242 14.70 14.92 -59.90
C ALA A 242 15.05 15.30 -58.46
N GLU A 243 15.05 16.60 -58.14
CA GLU A 243 15.31 17.10 -56.78
C GLU A 243 14.17 16.76 -55.82
N LYS A 244 12.92 16.79 -56.30
CA LYS A 244 11.74 16.40 -55.53
C LYS A 244 11.83 14.96 -55.04
N ALA A 245 12.29 14.02 -55.87
CA ALA A 245 12.48 12.63 -55.47
C ALA A 245 13.57 12.48 -54.37
N LYS A 246 14.63 13.30 -54.44
CA LYS A 246 15.66 13.33 -53.40
C LYS A 246 15.12 13.91 -52.09
N ALA A 247 14.45 15.06 -52.15
CA ALA A 247 13.85 15.72 -51.00
C ALA A 247 12.80 14.84 -50.30
N PHE A 248 12.01 14.08 -51.08
CA PHE A 248 11.07 13.11 -50.53
C PHE A 248 11.76 12.02 -49.71
N ARG A 249 12.83 11.40 -50.24
CA ARG A 249 13.58 10.36 -49.52
C ARG A 249 14.19 10.89 -48.23
N GLU A 250 14.76 12.09 -48.28
CA GLU A 250 15.32 12.77 -47.11
C GLU A 250 14.25 13.06 -46.07
N ARG A 251 13.07 13.54 -46.47
CA ARG A 251 11.94 13.75 -45.55
C ARG A 251 11.49 12.44 -44.90
N VAL A 252 11.42 11.35 -45.67
CA VAL A 252 11.02 10.04 -45.12
C VAL A 252 12.05 9.55 -44.09
N SER A 253 13.34 9.64 -44.39
CA SER A 253 14.41 9.31 -43.44
C SER A 253 14.31 10.18 -42.18
N LYS A 254 14.16 11.50 -42.34
CA LYS A 254 14.05 12.44 -41.22
C LYS A 254 12.84 12.14 -40.33
N LYS A 255 11.68 11.80 -40.91
CA LYS A 255 10.49 11.40 -40.15
C LYS A 255 10.71 10.13 -39.33
N HIS A 256 11.50 9.19 -39.85
CA HIS A 256 11.85 7.97 -39.15
C HIS A 256 12.77 8.24 -37.96
N ASP A 257 13.78 9.09 -38.15
CA ASP A 257 14.70 9.51 -37.08
C ASP A 257 13.95 10.29 -35.99
N GLU A 258 13.10 11.25 -36.38
CA GLU A 258 12.24 12.02 -35.46
C GLU A 258 11.30 11.13 -34.65
N TRP A 259 10.80 10.03 -35.23
CA TRP A 259 9.95 9.08 -34.52
C TRP A 259 10.74 8.34 -33.42
N PHE A 260 11.95 7.85 -33.73
CA PHE A 260 12.81 7.21 -32.72
C PHE A 260 13.26 8.16 -31.63
N GLU A 261 13.63 9.39 -31.99
CA GLU A 261 13.96 10.44 -31.02
C GLU A 261 12.77 10.74 -30.11
N GLY A 262 11.56 10.80 -30.67
CA GLY A 262 10.31 10.95 -29.92
C GLY A 262 10.09 9.83 -28.90
N LEU A 263 10.24 8.57 -29.31
CA LEU A 263 10.13 7.42 -28.41
C LEU A 263 11.16 7.47 -27.27
N ASN A 264 12.40 7.82 -27.59
CA ASN A 264 13.46 7.96 -26.59
C ASN A 264 13.19 9.13 -25.64
N ALA A 265 12.66 10.25 -26.13
CA ALA A 265 12.27 11.39 -25.31
C ALA A 265 11.15 11.03 -24.34
N ILE A 266 10.10 10.32 -24.80
CA ILE A 266 9.01 9.83 -23.95
C ILE A 266 9.54 8.92 -22.85
N ARG A 267 10.40 7.93 -23.19
CA ARG A 267 11.00 7.03 -22.20
C ARG A 267 11.82 7.79 -21.16
N ARG A 268 12.67 8.74 -21.59
CA ARG A 268 13.49 9.56 -20.68
C ARG A 268 12.62 10.40 -19.76
N ARG A 269 11.57 11.03 -20.30
CA ARG A 269 10.66 11.88 -19.54
C ARG A 269 9.87 11.05 -18.52
N GLY A 270 9.38 9.87 -18.90
CA GLY A 270 8.72 8.93 -17.99
C GLY A 270 9.62 8.52 -16.83
N ALA A 271 10.89 8.18 -17.11
CA ALA A 271 11.86 7.86 -16.06
C ALA A 271 12.12 9.05 -15.12
N GLN A 272 12.35 10.25 -15.66
CA GLN A 272 12.55 11.46 -14.85
C GLN A 272 11.34 11.79 -13.97
N ARG A 273 10.12 11.60 -14.46
CA ARG A 273 8.89 11.81 -13.69
C ARG A 273 8.73 10.76 -12.61
N ALA A 274 9.05 9.50 -12.89
CA ALA A 274 9.03 8.44 -11.88
C ALA A 274 10.02 8.74 -10.75
N ASP A 275 11.25 9.15 -11.08
CA ASP A 275 12.27 9.55 -10.10
C ASP A 275 11.80 10.78 -9.27
N THR A 276 11.25 11.80 -9.95
CA THR A 276 10.70 12.99 -9.29
C THR A 276 9.58 12.61 -8.32
N ARG A 277 8.68 11.72 -8.73
CA ARG A 277 7.56 11.24 -7.91
C ARG A 277 8.03 10.48 -6.67
N ILE A 278 9.12 9.70 -6.78
CA ILE A 278 9.73 9.04 -5.61
C ILE A 278 10.26 10.09 -4.63
N VAL A 279 10.95 11.13 -5.12
CA VAL A 279 11.47 12.22 -4.27
C VAL A 279 10.33 12.97 -3.58
N GLU A 280 9.27 13.31 -4.31
CA GLU A 280 8.07 13.96 -3.78
C GLU A 280 7.36 13.10 -2.73
N ALA A 281 7.24 11.79 -2.97
CA ALA A 281 6.65 10.86 -2.01
C ALA A 281 7.43 10.83 -0.68
N VAL A 282 8.76 10.87 -0.73
CA VAL A 282 9.61 10.91 0.47
C VAL A 282 9.48 12.24 1.23
N GLN A 283 9.09 13.32 0.54
CA GLN A 283 8.86 14.65 1.12
C GLN A 283 7.40 14.90 1.50
N SER A 284 6.51 13.94 1.23
CA SER A 284 5.08 14.10 1.47
C SER A 284 4.73 14.27 2.95
N PRO A 285 3.54 14.81 3.27
CA PRO A 285 3.07 14.90 4.65
C PRO A 285 3.01 13.52 5.32
N LYS A 286 3.34 13.49 6.62
CA LYS A 286 3.17 12.29 7.44
C LYS A 286 1.71 12.16 7.86
N TRP A 287 1.25 10.92 7.99
CA TRP A 287 -0.10 10.61 8.47
C TRP A 287 -0.06 10.07 9.89
N ASP A 288 -1.19 10.28 10.58
CA ASP A 288 -1.44 9.67 11.88
C ASP A 288 -1.53 8.14 11.76
N ASN A 289 -0.88 7.43 12.70
CA ASN A 289 -0.80 5.98 12.69
C ASN A 289 -2.20 5.35 12.71
N LYS A 290 -3.19 5.99 13.35
CA LYS A 290 -4.57 5.48 13.35
C LYS A 290 -5.16 5.42 11.93
N LEU A 291 -5.08 6.52 11.20
CA LEU A 291 -5.58 6.62 9.83
C LEU A 291 -4.87 5.63 8.91
N VAL A 292 -3.54 5.51 9.04
CA VAL A 292 -2.76 4.60 8.21
C VAL A 292 -3.17 3.14 8.44
N ALA A 293 -3.45 2.73 9.68
CA ALA A 293 -3.89 1.36 9.94
C ALA A 293 -5.31 1.06 9.46
N GLU A 294 -6.22 2.04 9.49
CA GLU A 294 -7.57 1.88 8.93
C GLU A 294 -7.50 1.58 7.43
N HIS A 295 -6.70 2.35 6.68
CA HIS A 295 -6.48 2.11 5.25
C HIS A 295 -5.74 0.80 4.97
N ASN A 296 -4.72 0.47 5.76
CA ASN A 296 -4.02 -0.80 5.64
C ASN A 296 -4.94 -2.00 5.90
N LEU A 297 -5.85 -1.92 6.88
CA LEU A 297 -6.85 -2.96 7.11
C LEU A 297 -7.80 -3.10 5.91
N LEU A 298 -8.25 -1.99 5.31
CA LEU A 298 -9.08 -2.04 4.10
C LEU A 298 -8.33 -2.71 2.93
N TRP A 299 -7.05 -2.36 2.74
CA TRP A 299 -6.21 -2.99 1.73
C TRP A 299 -6.01 -4.49 1.98
N LEU A 300 -5.79 -4.89 3.24
CA LEU A 300 -5.68 -6.29 3.65
C LEU A 300 -6.97 -7.10 3.44
N LYS A 301 -8.13 -6.46 3.61
CA LYS A 301 -9.42 -7.07 3.30
C LYS A 301 -9.59 -7.26 1.80
N TRP A 302 -9.29 -6.21 1.03
CA TRP A 302 -9.38 -6.23 -0.43
C TRP A 302 -8.46 -7.28 -1.06
N THR A 303 -7.27 -7.48 -0.50
CA THR A 303 -6.31 -8.51 -0.94
C THR A 303 -6.65 -9.93 -0.47
N GLY A 304 -7.66 -10.09 0.39
CA GLY A 304 -8.08 -11.38 0.93
C GLY A 304 -7.18 -11.94 2.04
N HIS A 305 -6.25 -11.13 2.57
CA HIS A 305 -5.38 -11.54 3.68
C HIS A 305 -6.09 -11.50 5.04
N VAL A 306 -7.10 -10.63 5.17
CA VAL A 306 -7.93 -10.48 6.36
C VAL A 306 -9.39 -10.62 5.96
N GLN A 307 -10.19 -11.31 6.78
CA GLN A 307 -11.63 -11.44 6.51
C GLN A 307 -12.31 -10.07 6.53
N GLU A 308 -13.28 -9.85 5.64
CA GLU A 308 -14.02 -8.59 5.56
C GLU A 308 -14.73 -8.22 6.87
N SER A 309 -15.15 -9.23 7.64
CA SER A 309 -15.81 -9.08 8.94
C SER A 309 -14.87 -8.63 10.07
N HIS A 310 -13.55 -8.76 9.90
CA HIS A 310 -12.60 -8.41 10.96
C HIS A 310 -12.49 -6.90 11.14
N ASP A 311 -12.59 -6.44 12.38
CA ASP A 311 -12.18 -5.09 12.76
C ASP A 311 -10.67 -5.04 13.04
N LEU A 312 -10.15 -3.84 13.28
CA LEU A 312 -8.73 -3.62 13.57
C LEU A 312 -8.28 -4.43 14.79
N ARG A 313 -9.14 -4.48 15.80
CA ARG A 313 -8.93 -5.24 17.03
C ARG A 313 -8.73 -6.72 16.73
N ARG A 314 -9.63 -7.32 15.97
CA ARG A 314 -9.57 -8.73 15.58
C ARG A 314 -8.36 -9.03 14.72
N ALA A 315 -7.97 -8.13 13.83
CA ALA A 315 -6.74 -8.27 13.06
C ALA A 315 -5.50 -8.36 13.97
N VAL A 316 -5.40 -7.51 15.01
CA VAL A 316 -4.31 -7.61 16.00
C VAL A 316 -4.37 -8.86 16.85
N GLU A 317 -5.57 -9.32 17.25
CA GLU A 317 -5.72 -10.61 17.95
C GLU A 317 -5.13 -11.76 17.14
N VAL A 318 -5.42 -11.80 15.82
CA VAL A 318 -4.88 -12.81 14.90
C VAL A 318 -3.36 -12.68 14.79
N LEU A 319 -2.82 -11.46 14.69
CA LEU A 319 -1.37 -11.23 14.63
C LEU A 319 -0.67 -11.70 15.91
N LEU A 320 -1.19 -11.34 17.08
CA LEU A 320 -0.64 -11.79 18.37
C LEU A 320 -0.74 -13.32 18.51
N TRP A 321 -1.85 -13.92 18.08
CA TRP A 321 -1.98 -15.37 18.06
C TRP A 321 -0.91 -16.03 17.19
N ARG A 322 -0.64 -15.47 16.00
CA ARG A 322 0.44 -15.95 15.13
C ARG A 322 1.82 -15.76 15.76
N MET A 323 2.09 -14.64 16.43
CA MET A 323 3.35 -14.46 17.15
C MET A 323 3.58 -15.54 18.21
N VAL A 324 2.53 -16.01 18.90
CA VAL A 324 2.64 -17.11 19.87
C VAL A 324 2.92 -18.44 19.19
N LYS A 325 2.27 -18.72 18.05
CA LYS A 325 2.36 -20.01 17.34
C LYS A 325 3.56 -20.15 16.41
N GLU A 326 4.02 -19.04 15.84
CA GLU A 326 5.04 -19.00 14.79
C GLU A 326 6.24 -18.14 15.26
N PRO A 327 7.24 -18.74 15.93
CA PRO A 327 8.47 -18.03 16.31
C PRO A 327 9.20 -17.27 15.20
N PRO A 328 9.36 -17.79 13.95
CA PRO A 328 10.02 -17.02 12.90
C PRO A 328 9.22 -15.76 12.54
N PHE A 329 7.91 -15.88 12.41
CA PHE A 329 7.02 -14.74 12.14
C PHE A 329 7.14 -13.64 13.21
N ALA A 330 7.17 -14.02 14.50
CA ALA A 330 7.34 -13.07 15.58
C ALA A 330 8.68 -12.31 15.50
N ARG A 331 9.76 -13.01 15.15
CA ARG A 331 11.10 -12.41 15.02
C ARG A 331 11.18 -11.46 13.83
N ASP A 332 10.66 -11.86 12.68
CA ASP A 332 10.66 -11.03 11.47
C ASP A 332 9.84 -9.76 11.67
N LEU A 333 8.69 -9.89 12.34
CA LEU A 333 7.86 -8.74 12.72
C LEU A 333 8.59 -7.80 13.67
N ALA A 334 9.22 -8.33 14.72
CA ALA A 334 9.96 -7.51 15.68
C ALA A 334 11.17 -6.82 15.07
N HIS A 335 11.93 -7.51 14.21
CA HIS A 335 13.07 -6.95 13.50
C HIS A 335 12.70 -5.75 12.62
N THR A 336 11.44 -5.67 12.17
CA THR A 336 10.96 -4.56 11.34
C THR A 336 10.38 -3.42 12.16
N LEU A 337 10.04 -3.69 13.41
CA LEU A 337 9.56 -2.69 14.36
C LEU A 337 10.71 -2.03 15.15
N ASP A 338 11.86 -2.69 15.23
CA ASP A 338 13.13 -2.15 15.71
C ASP A 338 13.81 -1.24 14.67
#